data_AF-A0A8S9BWY7-F1
#
_entry.id   AF-A0A8S9BWY7-F1
#
_cell.length_a   1.000
_cell.length_b   1.000
_cell.length_c   1.000
_cell.angle_alpha   90.00
_cell.angle_beta   90.00
_cell.angle_gamma   90.00
#
_symmetry.space_group_name_H-M   'P 1'
#
loop_
_entity.id
_entity.type
_entity.pdbx_description
1 polymer ?
#
loop_
_entity_poly.entity_id
_entity_poly.type
_entity_poly.pdbx_seq_one_letter_code
_entity_poly.pdbx_strand_id
1 'polypeptide(L)'
;MEQINEFHRPPLIKKDDFEAGNMDVLSYSPEDVSQAIVAYVKDGSSSRQQEAKDRFEFEGTWNLGNPENIQDLKRLFHLYNAAYFNGLLTDYCHIEVVESLWEIRRAGGRTSSAAGSCEIFRPGEEPNPRYRIEDPYVRITITQDRTNGSIYQRVQRYQSALLHQMLHAMFLLYTCVCERGCAQKVRHNSNEGAHHLSWQAAAQAIEEVDRPGGSMFGFGTDLSRNKSMATDLLLGYHLSSDASLRYAGLNIIEILKYRDSSRRAAAREDKFKERNNRPLRGSTCLRDQWTVEGWEKHLGNCGS
;
A
#
# COMPACT_ATOMS: atom_id res chain seq x y z
N MET A 1 -28.96 16.84 -28.72
CA MET A 1 -28.61 15.41 -28.83
C MET A 1 -27.50 15.17 -27.82
N GLU A 2 -27.87 14.65 -26.65
CA GLU A 2 -26.90 14.19 -25.66
C GLU A 2 -26.13 13.01 -26.25
N GLN A 3 -24.83 13.18 -26.50
CA GLN A 3 -23.95 12.04 -26.63
C GLN A 3 -23.97 11.37 -25.25
N ILE A 4 -24.70 10.26 -25.13
CA ILE A 4 -24.52 9.34 -24.02
C ILE A 4 -23.06 8.91 -24.12
N ASN A 5 -22.22 9.50 -23.26
CA ASN A 5 -20.82 9.15 -23.16
C ASN A 5 -20.76 7.65 -22.86
N GLU A 6 -20.36 6.87 -23.85
CA GLU A 6 -20.23 5.43 -23.72
C GLU A 6 -19.11 5.16 -22.71
N PHE A 7 -19.49 4.70 -21.51
CA PHE A 7 -18.53 4.36 -20.46
C PHE A 7 -17.58 3.28 -20.97
N HIS A 8 -16.28 3.46 -20.73
CA HIS A 8 -15.31 2.45 -21.10
C HIS A 8 -15.59 1.16 -20.34
N ARG A 9 -15.60 0.05 -21.08
CA ARG A 9 -15.69 -1.30 -20.54
C ARG A 9 -14.33 -1.99 -20.72
N PRO A 10 -13.55 -2.16 -19.64
CA PRO A 10 -12.29 -2.89 -19.70
C PRO A 10 -12.46 -4.30 -20.31
N PRO A 11 -11.47 -4.81 -21.07
CA PRO A 11 -11.44 -6.20 -21.48
C PRO A 11 -11.41 -7.15 -20.28
N LEU A 12 -11.89 -8.37 -20.48
CA LEU A 12 -11.77 -9.46 -19.50
C LEU A 12 -10.37 -10.08 -19.60
N ILE A 13 -9.82 -10.53 -18.47
CA ILE A 13 -8.58 -11.32 -18.44
C ILE A 13 -8.95 -12.79 -18.62
N LYS A 14 -8.50 -13.43 -19.71
CA LYS A 14 -8.67 -14.88 -19.86
C LYS A 14 -7.64 -15.61 -19.00
N LYS A 15 -7.92 -16.88 -18.66
CA LYS A 15 -7.01 -17.71 -17.86
C LYS A 15 -5.60 -17.75 -18.48
N ASP A 16 -5.52 -17.91 -19.81
CA ASP A 16 -4.25 -18.03 -20.53
C ASP A 16 -3.53 -16.68 -20.71
N ASP A 17 -4.25 -15.56 -20.54
CA ASP A 17 -3.69 -14.20 -20.63
C ASP A 17 -3.03 -13.77 -19.31
N PHE A 18 -3.34 -14.44 -18.18
CA PHE A 18 -2.77 -14.13 -16.86
C PHE A 18 -1.33 -14.68 -16.73
N GLU A 19 -0.43 -14.24 -17.61
CA GLU A 19 0.99 -14.60 -17.64
C GLU A 19 1.85 -13.38 -17.99
N ALA A 20 3.08 -13.34 -17.46
CA ALA A 20 4.07 -12.31 -17.79
C ALA A 20 4.20 -12.10 -19.30
N GLY A 21 3.99 -10.86 -19.76
CA GLY A 21 4.04 -10.46 -21.17
C GLY A 21 2.72 -10.55 -21.93
N ASN A 22 1.68 -11.18 -21.35
CA ASN A 22 0.37 -11.34 -22.00
C ASN A 22 -0.71 -10.38 -21.47
N MET A 23 -0.44 -9.68 -20.36
CA MET A 23 -1.35 -8.70 -19.79
C MET A 23 -0.96 -7.27 -20.18
N ASP A 24 -1.95 -6.50 -20.66
CA ASP A 24 -1.80 -5.08 -20.94
C ASP A 24 -1.88 -4.26 -19.65
N VAL A 25 -0.87 -3.44 -19.42
CA VAL A 25 -0.80 -2.51 -18.30
C VAL A 25 -1.94 -1.47 -18.42
N LEU A 26 -2.50 -1.05 -17.29
CA LEU A 26 -3.59 -0.08 -17.14
C LEU A 26 -4.83 -0.35 -18.02
N SER A 27 -5.16 -1.63 -18.23
CA SER A 27 -6.21 -2.02 -19.19
C SER A 27 -7.43 -2.70 -18.57
N TYR A 28 -7.34 -3.28 -17.38
CA TYR A 28 -8.38 -4.18 -16.85
C TYR A 28 -9.23 -3.56 -15.74
N SER A 29 -10.36 -4.18 -15.39
CA SER A 29 -11.11 -3.78 -14.20
C SER A 29 -10.47 -4.37 -12.93
N PRO A 30 -10.64 -3.74 -11.75
CA PRO A 30 -10.20 -4.34 -10.48
C PRO A 30 -10.86 -5.70 -10.23
N GLU A 31 -12.11 -5.88 -10.65
CA GLU A 31 -12.82 -7.15 -10.52
C GLU A 31 -12.16 -8.24 -11.36
N ASP A 32 -11.78 -7.95 -12.60
CA ASP A 32 -11.13 -8.93 -13.48
C ASP A 32 -9.72 -9.28 -12.97
N VAL A 33 -8.94 -8.29 -12.53
CA VAL A 33 -7.61 -8.52 -11.93
C VAL A 33 -7.73 -9.43 -10.70
N SER A 34 -8.69 -9.15 -9.83
CA SER A 34 -8.96 -9.98 -8.64
C SER A 34 -9.36 -11.41 -9.02
N GLN A 35 -10.28 -11.58 -9.96
CA GLN A 35 -10.73 -12.89 -10.41
C GLN A 35 -9.60 -13.72 -11.03
N ALA A 36 -8.73 -13.08 -11.82
CA ALA A 36 -7.58 -13.75 -12.42
C ALA A 36 -6.57 -14.23 -11.35
N ILE A 37 -6.26 -13.40 -10.35
CA ILE A 37 -5.42 -13.79 -9.20
C ILE A 37 -6.06 -14.96 -8.45
N VAL A 38 -7.35 -14.86 -8.11
CA VAL A 38 -8.08 -15.91 -7.37
C VAL A 38 -8.08 -17.23 -8.15
N ALA A 39 -8.32 -17.18 -9.46
CA ALA A 39 -8.33 -18.36 -10.32
C ALA A 39 -6.94 -19.01 -10.38
N TYR A 40 -5.89 -18.22 -10.60
CA TYR A 40 -4.50 -18.69 -10.68
C TYR A 40 -4.03 -19.33 -9.36
N VAL A 41 -4.30 -18.67 -8.23
CA VAL A 41 -3.87 -19.11 -6.91
C VAL A 41 -4.60 -20.40 -6.49
N LYS A 42 -5.91 -20.51 -6.78
CA LYS A 42 -6.70 -21.70 -6.44
C LYS A 42 -6.44 -22.91 -7.33
N ASP A 43 -6.06 -22.69 -8.59
CA ASP A 43 -5.67 -23.76 -9.51
C ASP A 43 -4.43 -24.49 -8.98
N GLY A 44 -3.42 -23.73 -8.53
CA GLY A 44 -2.27 -24.25 -7.79
C GLY A 44 -1.38 -25.23 -8.55
N SER A 45 -1.60 -25.39 -9.86
CA SER A 45 -0.99 -26.42 -10.70
C SER A 45 -0.09 -25.87 -11.81
N SER A 46 0.14 -24.56 -11.83
CA SER A 46 1.01 -23.95 -12.84
C SER A 46 2.48 -24.39 -12.65
N SER A 47 3.21 -24.49 -13.75
CA SER A 47 4.65 -24.80 -13.72
C SER A 47 5.43 -23.78 -12.89
N ARG A 48 5.08 -22.50 -12.94
CA ARG A 48 5.72 -21.44 -12.14
C ARG A 48 5.45 -21.57 -10.64
N GLN A 49 4.24 -21.95 -10.25
CA GLN A 49 3.95 -22.25 -8.83
C GLN A 49 4.78 -23.43 -8.34
N GLN A 50 4.92 -24.48 -9.15
CA GLN A 50 5.75 -25.62 -8.80
C GLN A 50 7.23 -25.24 -8.70
N GLU A 51 7.75 -24.50 -9.67
CA GLU A 51 9.13 -24.01 -9.64
C GLU A 51 9.40 -23.13 -8.40
N ALA A 52 8.45 -22.25 -8.04
CA ALA A 52 8.58 -21.41 -6.86
C ALA A 52 8.64 -22.25 -5.56
N LYS A 53 7.84 -23.33 -5.46
CA LYS A 53 7.88 -24.27 -4.33
C LYS A 53 9.21 -25.03 -4.29
N ASP A 54 9.63 -25.58 -5.41
CA ASP A 54 10.90 -26.32 -5.49
C ASP A 54 12.06 -25.42 -5.06
N ARG A 55 12.13 -24.19 -5.61
CA ARG A 55 13.15 -23.20 -5.21
C ARG A 55 13.07 -22.83 -3.74
N PHE A 56 11.86 -22.69 -3.19
CA PHE A 56 11.67 -22.44 -1.78
C PHE A 56 12.25 -23.56 -0.91
N GLU A 57 11.98 -24.82 -1.26
CA GLU A 57 12.46 -26.01 -0.55
C GLU A 57 13.99 -26.14 -0.60
N PHE A 58 14.62 -25.83 -1.74
CA PHE A 58 16.07 -25.99 -1.91
C PHE A 58 16.91 -24.80 -1.41
N GLU A 59 16.47 -23.57 -1.67
CA GLU A 59 17.30 -22.37 -1.41
C GLU A 59 17.02 -21.73 -0.04
N GLY A 60 15.85 -22.00 0.55
CA GLY A 60 15.35 -21.24 1.70
C GLY A 60 15.11 -19.75 1.38
N THR A 61 14.61 -19.00 2.36
CA THR A 61 14.11 -17.62 2.12
C THR A 61 14.78 -16.52 2.90
N TRP A 62 15.34 -16.81 4.08
CA TRP A 62 15.67 -15.74 4.99
C TRP A 62 16.91 -16.01 5.84
N ASN A 63 17.84 -15.06 5.82
CA ASN A 63 18.92 -15.03 6.80
C ASN A 63 18.39 -14.47 8.13
N LEU A 64 18.09 -15.36 9.07
CA LEU A 64 17.59 -14.98 10.39
C LEU A 64 18.58 -14.09 11.17
N GLY A 65 19.88 -14.04 10.83
CA GLY A 65 20.82 -13.12 11.47
C GLY A 65 20.64 -11.65 11.09
N ASN A 66 19.94 -11.37 9.99
CA ASN A 66 19.67 -10.01 9.52
C ASN A 66 18.25 -9.90 8.93
N PRO A 67 17.22 -9.70 9.76
CA PRO A 67 15.82 -9.69 9.32
C PRO A 67 15.49 -8.53 8.38
N GLU A 68 16.37 -7.54 8.21
CA GLU A 68 16.14 -6.37 7.35
C GLU A 68 16.89 -6.47 6.01
N ASN A 69 17.43 -7.66 5.70
CA ASN A 69 18.21 -7.88 4.50
C ASN A 69 17.37 -7.69 3.22
N ILE A 70 17.67 -6.63 2.46
CA ILE A 70 17.00 -6.33 1.19
C ILE A 70 17.15 -7.47 0.16
N GLN A 71 18.24 -8.24 0.20
CA GLN A 71 18.43 -9.35 -0.74
C GLN A 71 17.46 -10.51 -0.45
N ASP A 72 17.16 -10.76 0.82
CA ASP A 72 16.19 -11.78 1.22
C ASP A 72 14.77 -11.34 0.83
N LEU A 73 14.44 -10.05 1.02
CA LEU A 73 13.19 -9.46 0.54
C LEU A 73 13.04 -9.56 -0.99
N LYS A 74 14.10 -9.29 -1.75
CA LYS A 74 14.09 -9.44 -3.21
C LYS A 74 13.91 -10.90 -3.64
N ARG A 75 14.61 -11.83 -2.99
CA ARG A 75 14.42 -13.28 -3.24
C ARG A 75 12.98 -13.69 -2.97
N LEU A 76 12.42 -13.26 -1.83
CA LEU A 76 11.04 -13.57 -1.47
C LEU A 76 10.04 -12.93 -2.44
N PHE A 77 10.29 -11.71 -2.89
CA PHE A 77 9.47 -11.08 -3.93
C PHE A 77 9.43 -11.92 -5.19
N HIS A 78 10.55 -12.45 -5.66
CA HIS A 78 10.56 -13.31 -6.84
C HIS A 78 9.77 -14.60 -6.61
N LEU A 79 9.88 -15.22 -5.44
CA LEU A 79 9.09 -16.40 -5.07
C LEU A 79 7.60 -16.09 -5.03
N TYR A 80 7.19 -14.99 -4.39
CA TYR A 80 5.80 -14.55 -4.31
C TYR A 80 5.24 -14.16 -5.68
N ASN A 81 6.04 -13.50 -6.51
CA ASN A 81 5.65 -13.12 -7.86
C ASN A 81 5.37 -14.35 -8.71
N ALA A 82 6.23 -15.36 -8.65
CA ALA A 82 6.01 -16.63 -9.35
C ALA A 82 4.79 -17.37 -8.79
N ALA A 83 4.69 -17.52 -7.46
CA ALA A 83 3.66 -18.35 -6.82
C ALA A 83 2.25 -17.74 -6.84
N TYR A 84 2.13 -16.42 -6.70
CA TYR A 84 0.83 -15.75 -6.52
C TYR A 84 0.41 -14.90 -7.72
N PHE A 85 1.35 -14.45 -8.55
CA PHE A 85 1.10 -13.46 -9.60
C PHE A 85 1.61 -13.88 -10.97
N ASN A 86 1.94 -15.17 -11.17
CA ASN A 86 2.44 -15.75 -12.41
C ASN A 86 3.60 -14.97 -13.08
N GLY A 87 4.43 -14.31 -12.28
CA GLY A 87 5.56 -13.51 -12.76
C GLY A 87 5.21 -12.10 -13.27
N LEU A 88 3.94 -11.66 -13.20
CA LEU A 88 3.45 -10.40 -13.77
C LEU A 88 4.07 -9.13 -13.19
N LEU A 89 4.73 -9.21 -12.02
CA LEU A 89 5.42 -8.08 -11.40
C LEU A 89 6.92 -8.02 -11.76
N THR A 90 7.40 -8.91 -12.65
CA THR A 90 8.79 -8.90 -13.10
C THR A 90 9.03 -7.64 -13.91
N ASP A 91 10.17 -6.98 -13.69
CA ASP A 91 10.61 -5.73 -14.33
C ASP A 91 9.75 -4.48 -14.06
N TYR A 92 8.51 -4.63 -13.58
CA TYR A 92 7.64 -3.51 -13.22
C TYR A 92 7.78 -3.04 -11.77
N CYS A 93 8.45 -3.79 -10.90
CA CYS A 93 8.49 -3.49 -9.47
C CYS A 93 9.92 -3.25 -8.94
N HIS A 94 10.09 -2.16 -8.18
CA HIS A 94 11.32 -1.84 -7.46
C HIS A 94 11.09 -1.89 -5.96
N ILE A 95 11.86 -2.71 -5.25
CA ILE A 95 11.76 -2.87 -3.81
C ILE A 95 12.85 -2.08 -3.11
N GLU A 96 12.47 -1.30 -2.10
CA GLU A 96 13.39 -0.63 -1.19
C GLU A 96 13.00 -0.84 0.27
N VAL A 97 13.98 -0.74 1.17
CA VAL A 97 13.77 -0.72 2.62
C VAL A 97 14.18 0.65 3.14
N VAL A 98 13.32 1.27 3.95
CA VAL A 98 13.55 2.62 4.48
C VAL A 98 13.32 2.68 5.98
N GLU A 99 13.98 3.63 6.65
CA GLU A 99 13.67 3.93 8.03
C GLU A 99 12.29 4.60 8.17
N SER A 100 11.55 4.31 9.25
CA SER A 100 10.21 4.86 9.47
C SER A 100 10.14 6.40 9.44
N LEU A 101 11.16 7.08 9.98
CA LEU A 101 11.24 8.54 9.97
C LEU A 101 11.39 9.11 8.55
N TRP A 102 12.06 8.38 7.66
CA TRP A 102 12.24 8.80 6.28
C TRP A 102 10.92 8.77 5.51
N GLU A 103 10.14 7.71 5.72
CA GLU A 103 8.84 7.55 5.07
C GLU A 103 7.84 8.64 5.51
N ILE A 104 7.82 8.98 6.81
CA ILE A 104 6.99 10.09 7.31
C ILE A 104 7.38 11.42 6.63
N ARG A 105 8.68 11.68 6.45
CA ARG A 105 9.16 12.89 5.75
C ARG A 105 8.71 12.89 4.29
N ARG A 106 8.86 11.76 3.59
CA ARG A 106 8.45 11.60 2.19
C ARG A 106 6.94 11.79 2.03
N ALA A 107 6.14 11.30 2.98
CA ALA A 107 4.68 11.45 3.00
C ALA A 107 4.19 12.84 3.45
N GLY A 108 5.07 13.85 3.53
CA GLY A 108 4.70 15.21 3.93
C GLY A 108 4.22 15.31 5.38
N GLY A 109 4.75 14.47 6.28
CA GLY A 109 4.36 14.44 7.69
C GLY A 109 3.08 13.66 7.98
N ARG A 110 2.47 13.01 6.97
CA ARG A 110 1.37 12.07 7.21
C ARG A 110 1.91 10.82 7.91
N THR A 111 1.12 10.28 8.83
CA THR A 111 1.46 9.02 9.50
C THR A 111 1.59 7.92 8.46
N SER A 112 2.81 7.41 8.29
CA SER A 112 3.07 6.29 7.40
C SER A 112 2.23 5.07 7.81
N SER A 113 1.76 4.33 6.82
CA SER A 113 1.32 2.95 7.00
C SER A 113 2.47 2.18 7.67
N ALA A 114 2.23 1.62 8.85
CA ALA A 114 3.28 1.17 9.77
C ALA A 114 4.24 0.08 9.24
N ALA A 115 4.00 -0.47 8.05
CA ALA A 115 4.77 -1.59 7.49
C ALA A 115 5.30 -1.35 6.07
N GLY A 116 4.84 -0.31 5.36
CA GLY A 116 5.29 0.00 4.01
C GLY A 116 4.27 0.75 3.16
N SER A 117 4.65 1.06 1.93
CA SER A 117 3.85 1.77 0.94
C SER A 117 4.10 1.22 -0.47
N CYS A 118 3.16 1.51 -1.37
CA CYS A 118 3.19 1.10 -2.77
C CYS A 118 2.80 2.31 -3.61
N GLU A 119 3.65 2.70 -4.56
CA GLU A 119 3.50 3.92 -5.34
C GLU A 119 3.78 3.64 -6.81
N ILE A 120 2.86 4.04 -7.70
CA ILE A 120 3.03 3.91 -9.13
C ILE A 120 3.65 5.17 -9.74
N PHE A 121 4.61 4.96 -10.62
CA PHE A 121 5.24 5.97 -11.44
C PHE A 121 4.78 5.76 -12.88
N ARG A 122 4.32 6.83 -13.53
CA ARG A 122 3.88 6.83 -14.93
C ARG A 122 4.71 7.84 -15.71
N PRO A 123 5.98 7.52 -16.04
CA PRO A 123 6.87 8.47 -16.70
C PRO A 123 6.29 8.91 -18.05
N GLY A 124 6.31 10.20 -18.33
CA GLY A 124 5.71 10.80 -19.52
C GLY A 124 4.28 11.32 -19.33
N GLU A 125 3.62 11.02 -18.19
CA GLU A 125 2.37 11.69 -17.81
C GLU A 125 2.60 13.08 -17.19
N GLU A 126 3.85 13.49 -16.99
CA GLU A 126 4.15 14.85 -16.54
C GLU A 126 3.70 15.89 -17.59
N PRO A 127 3.25 17.09 -17.16
CA PRO A 127 2.87 18.16 -18.08
C PRO A 127 3.98 18.62 -19.04
N ASN A 128 5.22 18.19 -18.82
CA ASN A 128 6.37 18.60 -19.59
C ASN A 128 6.62 17.60 -20.75
N PRO A 129 6.42 18.01 -22.01
CA PRO A 129 6.50 17.13 -23.19
C PRO A 129 7.91 16.63 -23.51
N ARG A 130 8.93 17.00 -22.73
CA ARG A 130 10.31 16.53 -22.90
C ARG A 130 10.53 15.14 -22.30
N TYR A 131 9.66 14.68 -21.41
CA TYR A 131 9.75 13.34 -20.85
C TYR A 131 9.21 12.32 -21.85
N ARG A 132 9.95 11.22 -22.03
CA ARG A 132 9.49 10.12 -22.87
C ARG A 132 8.44 9.34 -22.09
N ILE A 133 7.40 8.90 -22.79
CA ILE A 133 6.47 7.92 -22.24
C ILE A 133 7.26 6.62 -22.10
N GLU A 134 7.44 6.18 -20.86
CA GLU A 134 8.05 4.90 -20.52
C GLU A 134 6.98 4.01 -19.87
N ASP A 135 7.25 2.71 -19.82
CA ASP A 135 6.36 1.78 -19.13
C ASP A 135 6.24 2.18 -17.66
N PRO A 136 5.02 2.18 -17.09
CA PRO A 136 4.85 2.54 -15.70
C PRO A 136 5.46 1.44 -14.82
N TYR A 137 5.98 1.84 -13.67
CA TYR A 137 6.55 0.93 -12.69
C TYR A 137 6.03 1.25 -11.30
N VAL A 138 6.14 0.30 -10.39
CA VAL A 138 5.71 0.43 -9.00
C VAL A 138 6.92 0.36 -8.08
N ARG A 139 7.01 1.34 -7.17
CA ARG A 139 7.94 1.30 -6.05
C ARG A 139 7.24 0.69 -4.84
N ILE A 140 7.76 -0.44 -4.38
CA ILE A 140 7.37 -1.09 -3.13
C ILE A 140 8.37 -0.68 -2.06
N THR A 141 7.91 0.10 -1.09
CA THR A 141 8.71 0.54 0.04
C THR A 141 8.33 -0.27 1.27
N ILE A 142 9.30 -0.92 1.90
CA ILE A 142 9.12 -1.66 3.15
C ILE A 142 9.75 -0.87 4.30
N THR A 143 8.96 -0.57 5.32
CA THR A 143 9.44 0.20 6.47
C THR A 143 10.22 -0.71 7.41
N GLN A 144 11.36 -0.25 7.91
CA GLN A 144 12.10 -0.97 8.94
C GLN A 144 11.25 -1.17 10.20
N ASP A 145 11.11 -2.42 10.61
CA ASP A 145 10.38 -2.79 11.81
C ASP A 145 11.26 -2.61 13.05
N ARG A 146 11.01 -1.50 13.76
CA ARG A 146 11.66 -1.17 15.04
C ARG A 146 10.88 -1.65 16.26
N THR A 147 9.82 -2.44 16.07
CA THR A 147 9.04 -2.95 17.21
C THR A 147 9.80 -4.04 17.96
N ASN A 148 9.60 -4.09 19.27
CA ASN A 148 10.10 -5.19 20.10
C ASN A 148 9.34 -6.47 19.71
N GLY A 149 10.04 -7.46 19.18
CA GLY A 149 9.48 -8.75 18.80
C GLY A 149 10.59 -9.77 18.58
N SER A 150 10.23 -11.05 18.61
CA SER A 150 11.17 -12.11 18.24
C SER A 150 11.58 -11.95 16.78
N ILE A 151 12.74 -12.50 16.41
CA ILE A 151 13.24 -12.44 15.03
C ILE A 151 12.24 -13.03 14.04
N TYR A 152 11.57 -14.12 14.43
CA TYR A 152 10.51 -14.76 13.65
C TYR A 152 9.30 -13.83 13.44
N GLN A 153 8.86 -13.12 14.48
CA GLN A 153 7.76 -12.16 14.36
C GLN A 153 8.10 -11.01 13.41
N ARG A 154 9.36 -10.53 13.46
CA ARG A 154 9.83 -9.46 12.56
C ARG A 154 9.87 -9.94 11.11
N VAL A 155 10.43 -11.12 10.86
CA VAL A 155 10.43 -11.76 9.53
C VAL A 155 9.00 -11.92 9.02
N GLN A 156 8.08 -12.47 9.83
CA GLN A 156 6.68 -12.64 9.43
C GLN A 156 6.01 -11.30 9.08
N ARG A 157 6.30 -10.22 9.81
CA ARG A 157 5.80 -8.88 9.48
C ARG A 157 6.36 -8.37 8.15
N TYR A 158 7.64 -8.59 7.87
CA TYR A 158 8.22 -8.24 6.57
C TYR A 158 7.62 -9.04 5.41
N GLN A 159 7.45 -10.35 5.59
CA GLN A 159 6.80 -11.22 4.61
C GLN A 159 5.37 -10.74 4.31
N SER A 160 4.59 -10.45 5.36
CA SER A 160 3.21 -9.98 5.24
C SER A 160 3.14 -8.60 4.60
N ALA A 161 4.03 -7.68 4.99
CA ALA A 161 4.12 -6.35 4.40
C ALA A 161 4.46 -6.42 2.91
N LEU A 162 5.45 -7.22 2.54
CA LEU A 162 5.86 -7.39 1.15
C LEU A 162 4.70 -7.93 0.30
N LEU A 163 4.07 -9.03 0.71
CA LEU A 163 2.98 -9.62 -0.06
C LEU A 163 1.76 -8.69 -0.16
N HIS A 164 1.48 -7.93 0.90
CA HIS A 164 0.44 -6.90 0.91
C HIS A 164 0.72 -5.80 -0.12
N GLN A 165 1.95 -5.27 -0.17
CA GLN A 165 2.30 -4.23 -1.14
C GLN A 165 2.38 -4.79 -2.57
N MET A 166 2.81 -6.03 -2.77
CA MET A 166 2.77 -6.69 -4.09
C MET A 166 1.34 -6.84 -4.62
N LEU A 167 0.39 -7.14 -3.74
CA LEU A 167 -1.02 -7.19 -4.14
C LEU A 167 -1.52 -5.81 -4.56
N HIS A 168 -1.15 -4.73 -3.85
CA HIS A 168 -1.40 -3.36 -4.32
C HIS A 168 -0.75 -3.09 -5.68
N ALA A 169 0.48 -3.53 -5.89
CA ALA A 169 1.20 -3.34 -7.16
C ALA A 169 0.45 -3.95 -8.35
N MET A 170 -0.15 -5.14 -8.18
CA MET A 170 -0.99 -5.77 -9.20
C MET A 170 -2.16 -4.86 -9.60
N PHE A 171 -2.88 -4.29 -8.64
CA PHE A 171 -4.00 -3.40 -8.94
C PHE A 171 -3.52 -2.08 -9.55
N LEU A 172 -2.42 -1.51 -9.06
CA LEU A 172 -1.87 -0.25 -9.59
C LEU A 172 -1.42 -0.39 -11.05
N LEU A 173 -0.74 -1.49 -11.40
CA LEU A 173 -0.22 -1.72 -12.75
C LEU A 173 -1.33 -2.07 -13.74
N TYR A 174 -2.24 -2.97 -13.38
CA TYR A 174 -3.13 -3.58 -14.38
C TYR A 174 -4.54 -2.99 -14.41
N THR A 175 -4.91 -2.12 -13.47
CA THR A 175 -6.24 -1.48 -13.47
C THR A 175 -6.32 -0.28 -14.41
N CYS A 176 -7.36 -0.24 -15.24
CA CYS A 176 -7.65 0.90 -16.10
C CYS A 176 -8.01 2.16 -15.31
N VAL A 177 -7.36 3.27 -15.66
CA VAL A 177 -7.57 4.59 -15.06
C VAL A 177 -8.00 5.63 -16.09
N CYS A 178 -8.63 5.22 -17.20
CA CYS A 178 -9.06 6.18 -18.22
C CYS A 178 -10.17 7.12 -17.71
N GLU A 179 -10.21 8.35 -18.26
CA GLU A 179 -11.20 9.37 -17.88
C GLU A 179 -12.64 9.04 -18.31
N ARG A 180 -12.82 8.02 -19.15
CA ARG A 180 -14.13 7.52 -19.62
C ARG A 180 -14.84 6.65 -18.57
N GLY A 181 -14.78 7.07 -17.31
CA GLY A 181 -15.46 6.47 -16.16
C GLY A 181 -14.65 5.47 -15.34
N CYS A 182 -13.54 4.93 -15.84
CA CYS A 182 -12.69 4.02 -15.07
C CYS A 182 -11.99 4.75 -13.92
N ALA A 183 -11.37 5.92 -14.19
CA ALA A 183 -10.74 6.76 -13.17
C ALA A 183 -11.72 7.16 -12.07
N GLN A 184 -12.97 7.49 -12.42
CA GLN A 184 -13.98 7.87 -11.45
C GLN A 184 -14.38 6.68 -10.57
N LYS A 185 -14.60 5.50 -11.16
CA LYS A 185 -14.85 4.28 -10.38
C LYS A 185 -13.70 3.96 -9.44
N VAL A 186 -12.46 4.05 -9.94
CA VAL A 186 -11.26 3.85 -9.11
C VAL A 186 -11.23 4.91 -8.02
N ARG A 187 -11.24 6.21 -8.31
CA ARG A 187 -11.16 7.29 -7.31
C ARG A 187 -12.31 7.29 -6.29
N HIS A 188 -13.54 7.02 -6.71
CA HIS A 188 -14.70 6.96 -5.81
C HIS A 188 -14.66 5.72 -4.91
N ASN A 189 -14.08 4.61 -5.38
CA ASN A 189 -14.02 3.37 -4.62
C ASN A 189 -12.66 3.13 -3.93
N SER A 190 -11.62 3.87 -4.30
CA SER A 190 -10.22 3.60 -3.94
C SER A 190 -9.25 4.71 -4.39
N ASN A 191 -8.60 5.43 -3.47
CA ASN A 191 -7.31 6.04 -3.82
C ASN A 191 -6.26 4.92 -4.02
N GLU A 192 -5.06 5.28 -4.50
CA GLU A 192 -3.92 4.40 -4.85
C GLU A 192 -3.35 3.52 -3.70
N GLY A 193 -4.09 3.33 -2.61
CA GLY A 193 -3.77 2.37 -1.55
C GLY A 193 -4.99 1.86 -0.77
N ALA A 194 -6.20 1.94 -1.36
CA ALA A 194 -7.40 1.43 -0.72
C ALA A 194 -7.57 -0.09 -0.92
N HIS A 195 -8.23 -0.74 0.02
CA HIS A 195 -8.43 -2.17 0.09
C HIS A 195 -9.86 -2.53 -0.31
N HIS A 196 -10.24 -2.14 -1.54
CA HIS A 196 -11.56 -2.40 -2.11
C HIS A 196 -11.90 -3.91 -2.13
N LEU A 197 -13.17 -4.26 -2.37
CA LEU A 197 -13.64 -5.66 -2.29
C LEU A 197 -12.84 -6.62 -3.19
N SER A 198 -12.45 -6.19 -4.38
CA SER A 198 -11.61 -6.98 -5.29
C SER A 198 -10.21 -7.24 -4.70
N TRP A 199 -9.60 -6.26 -4.02
CA TRP A 199 -8.36 -6.47 -3.26
C TRP A 199 -8.58 -7.47 -2.13
N GLN A 200 -9.67 -7.33 -1.36
CA GLN A 200 -10.00 -8.23 -0.23
C GLN A 200 -10.21 -9.67 -0.67
N ALA A 201 -10.87 -9.89 -1.80
CA ALA A 201 -11.11 -11.23 -2.36
C ALA A 201 -9.81 -11.89 -2.83
N ALA A 202 -8.93 -11.14 -3.50
CA ALA A 202 -7.62 -11.65 -3.91
C ALA A 202 -6.73 -11.95 -2.69
N ALA A 203 -6.70 -11.04 -1.71
CA ALA A 203 -5.99 -11.22 -0.46
C ALA A 203 -6.46 -12.49 0.28
N GLN A 204 -7.78 -12.72 0.36
CA GLN A 204 -8.32 -13.93 0.97
C GLN A 204 -7.82 -15.20 0.31
N ALA A 205 -7.85 -15.26 -1.04
CA ALA A 205 -7.42 -16.46 -1.75
C ALA A 205 -5.93 -16.75 -1.52
N ILE A 206 -5.09 -15.71 -1.43
CA ILE A 206 -3.67 -15.84 -1.10
C ILE A 206 -3.50 -16.37 0.34
N GLU A 207 -4.17 -15.76 1.33
CA GLU A 207 -4.13 -16.23 2.72
C GLU A 207 -4.60 -17.68 2.87
N GLU A 208 -5.63 -18.08 2.13
CA GLU A 208 -6.19 -19.45 2.16
C GLU A 208 -5.20 -20.50 1.67
N VAL A 209 -4.43 -20.21 0.62
CA VAL A 209 -3.42 -21.17 0.11
C VAL A 209 -2.12 -21.13 0.90
N ASP A 210 -1.79 -20.00 1.54
CA ASP A 210 -0.56 -19.81 2.31
C ASP A 210 -0.73 -20.12 3.82
N ARG A 211 -1.94 -20.45 4.27
CA ARG A 211 -2.20 -20.89 5.65
C ARG A 211 -1.28 -22.06 6.04
N PRO A 212 -0.98 -22.27 7.33
CA PRO A 212 -0.19 -23.43 7.76
C PRO A 212 -0.81 -24.74 7.28
N GLY A 213 -0.02 -25.57 6.59
CA GLY A 213 -0.49 -26.79 5.93
C GLY A 213 -1.29 -26.57 4.63
N GLY A 214 -1.28 -25.34 4.10
CA GLY A 214 -1.86 -24.97 2.81
C GLY A 214 -1.07 -25.51 1.61
N SER A 215 -1.52 -25.15 0.42
CA SER A 215 -0.95 -25.66 -0.84
C SER A 215 0.26 -24.86 -1.35
N MET A 216 0.62 -23.74 -0.71
CA MET A 216 1.78 -22.91 -1.09
C MET A 216 2.92 -23.00 -0.06
N PHE A 217 3.42 -21.89 0.48
CA PHE A 217 4.61 -21.90 1.35
C PHE A 217 4.25 -22.19 2.82
N GLY A 218 3.00 -21.97 3.22
CA GLY A 218 2.52 -22.31 4.55
C GLY A 218 3.00 -21.35 5.64
N PHE A 219 3.39 -20.13 5.28
CA PHE A 219 3.85 -19.14 6.25
C PHE A 219 2.72 -18.62 7.16
N GLY A 220 1.46 -18.83 6.76
CA GLY A 220 0.32 -18.23 7.44
C GLY A 220 0.36 -16.72 7.34
N THR A 221 0.67 -16.20 6.15
CA THR A 221 0.68 -14.76 5.91
C THR A 221 -0.71 -14.17 6.20
N ASP A 222 -0.75 -13.09 6.97
CA ASP A 222 -1.96 -12.32 7.26
C ASP A 222 -1.83 -10.96 6.56
N LEU A 223 -2.59 -10.77 5.49
CA LEU A 223 -2.62 -9.51 4.74
C LEU A 223 -3.41 -8.43 5.47
N SER A 224 -3.82 -8.69 6.72
CA SER A 224 -4.47 -7.77 7.64
C SER A 224 -5.80 -7.24 7.13
N ARG A 225 -6.53 -8.06 6.36
CA ARG A 225 -7.75 -7.69 5.63
C ARG A 225 -8.77 -6.88 6.43
N ASN A 226 -9.13 -7.36 7.64
CA ASN A 226 -10.07 -6.65 8.52
C ASN A 226 -9.52 -5.28 8.99
N LYS A 227 -8.24 -5.22 9.35
CA LYS A 227 -7.58 -3.97 9.78
C LYS A 227 -7.42 -2.99 8.62
N SER A 228 -7.15 -3.49 7.43
CA SER A 228 -7.09 -2.72 6.17
C SER A 228 -8.45 -2.08 5.84
N MET A 229 -9.53 -2.86 5.87
CA MET A 229 -10.88 -2.33 5.70
C MET A 229 -11.25 -1.30 6.78
N ALA A 230 -10.82 -1.52 8.03
CA ALA A 230 -11.03 -0.53 9.10
C ALA A 230 -10.26 0.79 8.85
N THR A 231 -9.05 0.70 8.29
CA THR A 231 -8.27 1.88 7.87
C THR A 231 -9.00 2.66 6.78
N ASP A 232 -9.54 1.96 5.79
CA ASP A 232 -10.29 2.59 4.70
C ASP A 232 -11.52 3.35 5.22
N LEU A 233 -12.24 2.79 6.19
CA LEU A 233 -13.36 3.49 6.84
C LEU A 233 -12.94 4.78 7.56
N LEU A 234 -11.74 4.83 8.12
CA LEU A 234 -11.23 6.04 8.77
C LEU A 234 -10.83 7.11 7.77
N LEU A 235 -10.45 6.71 6.56
CA LEU A 235 -10.18 7.61 5.43
C LEU A 235 -11.45 8.11 4.74
N GLY A 236 -12.63 7.66 5.19
CA GLY A 236 -13.92 8.11 4.70
C GLY A 236 -14.48 7.31 3.53
N TYR A 237 -13.86 6.17 3.17
CA TYR A 237 -14.44 5.29 2.16
C TYR A 237 -15.74 4.64 2.67
N HIS A 238 -16.66 4.38 1.74
CA HIS A 238 -17.92 3.75 2.06
C HIS A 238 -17.74 2.28 2.43
N LEU A 239 -18.30 1.89 3.58
CA LEU A 239 -18.40 0.48 3.93
C LEU A 239 -19.37 -0.21 2.97
N SER A 240 -18.92 -1.31 2.37
CA SER A 240 -19.81 -2.17 1.60
C SER A 240 -20.89 -2.79 2.50
N SER A 241 -21.96 -3.29 1.90
CA SER A 241 -23.04 -3.98 2.64
C SER A 241 -22.50 -5.18 3.43
N ASP A 242 -23.16 -5.57 4.53
CA ASP A 242 -22.77 -6.75 5.33
C ASP A 242 -22.69 -8.02 4.47
N ALA A 243 -23.61 -8.19 3.52
CA ALA A 243 -23.58 -9.31 2.59
C ALA A 243 -22.30 -9.32 1.73
N SER A 244 -21.89 -8.17 1.20
CA SER A 244 -20.67 -8.03 0.41
C SER A 244 -19.40 -8.29 1.24
N LEU A 245 -19.38 -7.83 2.49
CA LEU A 245 -18.25 -8.07 3.40
C LEU A 245 -18.11 -9.55 3.74
N ARG A 246 -19.22 -10.22 4.06
CA ARG A 246 -19.22 -11.67 4.32
C ARG A 246 -18.80 -12.48 3.10
N TYR A 247 -19.22 -12.06 1.90
CA TYR A 247 -18.79 -12.68 0.66
C TYR A 247 -17.26 -12.59 0.48
N ALA A 248 -16.65 -11.46 0.84
CA ALA A 248 -15.19 -11.28 0.87
C ALA A 248 -14.51 -11.85 2.13
N GLY A 249 -15.18 -12.71 2.90
CA GLY A 249 -14.63 -13.36 4.09
C GLY A 249 -14.24 -12.39 5.22
N LEU A 250 -14.82 -11.19 5.25
CA LEU A 250 -14.54 -10.16 6.26
C LEU A 250 -15.51 -10.27 7.43
N ASN A 251 -15.03 -9.87 8.61
CA ASN A 251 -15.83 -9.84 9.83
C ASN A 251 -16.12 -8.39 10.24
N ILE A 252 -17.38 -7.96 10.05
CA ILE A 252 -17.85 -6.61 10.40
C ILE A 252 -17.53 -6.24 11.86
N ILE A 253 -17.64 -7.19 12.80
CA ILE A 253 -17.37 -6.93 14.22
C ILE A 253 -15.88 -6.63 14.43
N GLU A 254 -14.99 -7.40 13.81
CA GLU A 254 -13.55 -7.17 13.90
C GLU A 254 -13.14 -5.86 13.22
N ILE A 255 -13.70 -5.55 12.05
CA ILE A 255 -13.49 -4.26 11.37
C ILE A 255 -13.84 -3.09 12.29
N LEU A 256 -15.01 -3.13 12.93
CA LEU A 256 -15.46 -2.07 13.84
C LEU A 256 -14.57 -1.98 15.09
N LYS A 257 -14.12 -3.11 15.65
CA LYS A 257 -13.15 -3.15 16.76
C LYS A 257 -11.83 -2.48 16.39
N TYR A 258 -11.27 -2.77 15.21
CA TYR A 258 -10.05 -2.12 14.73
C TYR A 258 -10.25 -0.62 14.56
N ARG A 259 -11.35 -0.20 13.91
CA ARG A 259 -11.69 1.22 13.72
C ARG A 259 -11.75 1.96 15.05
N ASP A 260 -12.47 1.41 16.03
CA ASP A 260 -12.66 2.05 17.33
C ASP A 260 -11.36 2.06 18.16
N SER A 261 -10.50 1.06 17.98
CA SER A 261 -9.18 1.03 18.60
C SER A 261 -8.25 2.09 18.01
N SER A 262 -8.24 2.26 16.69
CA SER A 262 -7.49 3.32 16.00
C SER A 262 -7.98 4.72 16.39
N ARG A 263 -9.30 4.95 16.47
CA ARG A 263 -9.87 6.23 16.95
C ARG A 263 -9.43 6.56 18.37
N ARG A 264 -9.44 5.56 19.27
CA ARG A 264 -8.97 5.73 20.65
C ARG A 264 -7.47 6.02 20.71
N ALA A 265 -6.67 5.39 19.86
CA ALA A 265 -5.23 5.67 19.78
C ALA A 265 -4.96 7.10 19.29
N ALA A 266 -5.61 7.53 18.20
CA ALA A 266 -5.50 8.90 17.68
C ALA A 266 -5.91 9.94 18.73
N ALA A 267 -7.05 9.76 19.39
CA ALA A 267 -7.50 10.68 20.44
C ALA A 267 -6.55 10.76 21.65
N ARG A 268 -5.81 9.68 21.95
CA ARG A 268 -4.77 9.69 23.00
C ARG A 268 -3.54 10.45 22.54
N GLU A 269 -3.13 10.26 21.29
CA GLU A 269 -2.00 10.98 20.68
C GLU A 269 -2.28 12.49 20.61
N ASP A 270 -3.49 12.88 20.21
CA ASP A 270 -3.90 14.29 20.15
C ASP A 270 -3.88 14.94 21.53
N LYS A 271 -4.42 14.26 22.56
CA LYS A 271 -4.33 14.74 23.96
C LYS A 271 -2.89 14.89 24.44
N PHE A 272 -1.99 14.00 24.02
CA PHE A 272 -0.58 14.08 24.36
C PHE A 272 0.10 15.28 23.68
N LYS A 273 -0.17 15.48 22.37
CA LYS A 273 0.30 16.66 21.61
C LYS A 273 -0.23 17.96 22.21
N GLU A 274 -1.52 18.03 22.53
CA GLU A 274 -2.12 19.19 23.18
C GLU A 274 -1.46 19.50 24.53
N ARG A 275 -1.17 18.48 25.36
CA ARG A 275 -0.49 18.68 26.65
C ARG A 275 0.92 19.24 26.48
N ASN A 276 1.67 18.76 25.49
CA ASN A 276 3.05 19.20 25.23
C ASN A 276 3.13 20.54 24.50
N ASN A 277 2.12 20.85 23.69
CA ASN A 277 2.00 22.10 22.94
C ASN A 277 1.25 23.19 23.70
N ARG A 278 0.82 22.94 24.95
CA ARG A 278 0.29 24.01 25.80
C ARG A 278 1.38 25.07 25.92
N PRO A 279 1.19 26.29 25.37
CA PRO A 279 2.17 27.33 25.52
C PRO A 279 2.41 27.50 27.02
N LEU A 280 3.69 27.52 27.42
CA LEU A 280 4.07 27.75 28.81
C LEU A 280 3.36 29.05 29.23
N ARG A 281 2.31 28.93 30.05
CA ARG A 281 1.65 30.06 30.71
C ARG A 281 2.64 30.61 31.72
N GLY A 282 3.62 31.36 31.24
CA GLY A 282 4.83 31.70 31.96
C GLY A 282 5.79 32.57 31.16
N SER A 283 5.25 33.58 30.46
CA SER A 283 5.99 34.81 30.16
C SER A 283 5.13 36.01 30.57
N THR A 284 4.72 36.00 31.84
CA THR A 284 4.55 37.26 32.57
C THR A 284 5.91 37.97 32.54
N CYS A 285 5.94 39.16 31.94
CA CYS A 285 7.07 40.10 31.86
C CYS A 285 8.11 39.93 30.72
N LEU A 286 7.69 40.22 29.47
CA LEU A 286 8.54 40.94 28.49
C LEU A 286 7.78 42.10 27.80
N ARG A 287 6.85 42.74 28.54
CA ARG A 287 6.38 44.11 28.30
C ARG A 287 6.61 44.81 29.64
N ASP A 288 7.66 45.62 29.77
CA ASP A 288 7.52 47.07 29.57
C ASP A 288 8.70 47.79 28.89
N GLN A 289 9.63 47.11 28.19
CA GLN A 289 10.82 47.79 27.65
C GLN A 289 10.92 47.95 26.13
N TRP A 290 9.96 47.46 25.35
CA TRP A 290 10.02 47.59 23.89
C TRP A 290 8.70 48.13 23.34
N THR A 291 8.46 49.43 23.58
CA THR A 291 7.52 50.19 22.77
C THR A 291 8.16 50.49 21.41
N VAL A 292 7.35 50.40 20.35
CA VAL A 292 7.72 50.56 18.94
C VAL A 292 8.10 52.02 18.59
N GLU A 293 8.18 52.91 19.57
CA GLU A 293 8.53 54.34 19.37
C GLU A 293 10.05 54.59 19.31
N GLY A 294 10.90 53.56 19.43
CA GLY A 294 12.35 53.70 19.44
C GLY A 294 13.06 53.66 18.07
N TRP A 295 12.39 53.29 16.98
CA TRP A 295 13.07 53.03 15.70
C TRP A 295 13.28 54.25 14.80
N GLU A 296 12.53 55.34 14.99
CA GLU A 296 12.65 56.53 14.12
C GLU A 296 13.78 57.49 14.53
N LYS A 297 14.48 57.26 15.65
CA LYS A 297 15.51 58.19 16.14
C LYS A 297 16.96 57.89 15.73
N HIS A 298 17.23 56.85 14.94
CA HIS A 298 18.63 56.46 14.59
C HIS A 298 18.97 56.37 13.10
N LEU A 299 18.13 56.92 12.20
CA LEU A 299 18.44 56.98 10.76
C LEU A 299 18.51 58.41 10.19
N GLY A 300 18.78 59.41 11.02
CA GLY A 300 18.99 60.80 10.58
C GLY A 300 20.39 61.31 10.90
N ASN A 301 21.38 60.93 10.10
CA ASN A 301 22.55 61.76 9.74
C ASN A 301 23.58 60.92 8.97
N CYS A 302 23.44 60.91 7.64
CA CYS A 302 24.52 60.71 6.69
C CYS A 302 24.11 61.43 5.40
N GLY A 303 24.78 62.53 5.04
CA GLY A 303 24.70 63.08 3.69
C GLY A 303 24.50 64.59 3.59
N SER A 304 25.55 65.35 3.94
CA SER A 304 26.02 66.50 3.15
C SER A 304 27.41 66.15 2.66
#